data_AF-A0A1I4MJM1-F1
#
_entry.id   AF-A0A1I4MJM1-F1
#
_cell.length_a   1.000
_cell.length_b   1.000
_cell.length_c   1.000
_cell.angle_alpha   90.00
_cell.angle_beta   90.00
_cell.angle_gamma   90.00
#
_symmetry.space_group_name_H-M   'P 1'
#
loop_
_entity.id
_entity.type
_entity.pdbx_description
1 polymer ?
#
loop_
_entity_poly.entity_id
_entity_poly.type
_entity_poly.pdbx_seq_one_letter_code
_entity_poly.pdbx_strand_id
1 'polypeptide(L)'
;MKRSFAVVLIEGAEIQFLPTLAAHLRKGENGCYFLAKEVEPNGVYMHMTLAPEGDSSGQRGIELHLPHHVIRYVLAAEDVSQVGF
;
A
#
# COMPACT_ATOMS: atom_id res chain seq x y z
N MET A 1 5.02 9.58 16.17
CA MET A 1 5.00 9.63 14.68
C MET A 1 4.06 8.54 14.21
N LYS A 2 3.04 8.89 13.40
CA LYS A 2 2.23 7.86 12.71
C LYS A 2 3.15 7.22 11.67
N ARG A 3 3.45 5.93 11.80
CA ARG A 3 4.33 5.22 10.87
C ARG A 3 3.54 4.97 9.59
N SER A 4 4.04 5.48 8.46
CA SER A 4 3.49 5.19 7.14
C SER A 4 4.34 4.11 6.48
N PHE A 5 3.70 3.22 5.76
CA PHE A 5 4.29 2.08 5.08
C PHE A 5 3.98 2.15 3.59
N ALA A 6 4.91 1.66 2.78
CA ALA A 6 4.66 1.33 1.39
C ALA A 6 4.55 -0.18 1.25
N VAL A 7 3.42 -0.64 0.69
CA VAL A 7 3.18 -2.05 0.39
C VAL A 7 3.39 -2.25 -1.11
N VAL A 8 4.52 -2.86 -1.46
CA VAL A 8 4.96 -3.09 -2.84
C VAL A 8 4.38 -4.39 -3.36
N LEU A 9 3.85 -4.35 -4.58
CA LEU A 9 3.20 -5.49 -5.22
C LEU A 9 4.18 -6.27 -6.10
N ILE A 10 3.91 -7.57 -6.29
CA ILE A 10 4.64 -8.39 -7.26
C ILE A 10 4.25 -7.94 -8.68
N GLU A 11 5.25 -7.88 -9.57
CA GLU A 11 5.03 -7.57 -10.98
C GLU A 11 4.15 -8.64 -11.64
N GLY A 12 3.13 -8.21 -12.38
CA GLY A 12 2.20 -9.13 -13.04
C GLY A 12 1.22 -9.83 -12.11
N ALA A 13 1.16 -9.47 -10.81
CA ALA A 13 0.08 -9.94 -9.96
C ALA A 13 -1.27 -9.47 -10.54
N GLU A 14 -2.10 -10.42 -10.98
CA GLU A 14 -3.47 -10.14 -11.43
C GLU A 14 -4.33 -9.75 -10.23
N ILE A 15 -4.22 -8.50 -9.81
CA ILE A 15 -5.11 -7.95 -8.81
C ILE A 15 -6.20 -7.20 -9.58
N GLN A 16 -7.42 -7.74 -9.52
CA GLN A 16 -8.60 -7.06 -10.01
C GLN A 16 -8.89 -5.88 -9.08
N PHE A 17 -8.22 -4.76 -9.32
CA PHE A 17 -8.47 -3.54 -8.58
C PHE A 17 -9.82 -2.96 -9.00
N LEU A 18 -10.68 -2.69 -8.03
CA LEU A 18 -11.79 -1.78 -8.24
C LEU A 18 -11.22 -0.43 -8.73
N PRO A 19 -11.91 0.32 -9.61
CA PRO A 19 -11.43 1.60 -10.14
C PRO A 19 -11.02 2.60 -9.04
N THR A 20 -11.72 2.56 -7.90
CA THR A 20 -11.40 3.33 -6.70
C THR A 20 -10.07 2.95 -6.07
N LEU A 21 -9.68 1.68 -6.07
CA LEU A 21 -8.38 1.24 -5.55
C LEU A 21 -7.23 1.60 -6.50
N ALA A 22 -7.48 1.59 -7.80
CA ALA A 22 -6.49 2.03 -8.79
C ALA A 22 -6.05 3.49 -8.57
N ALA A 23 -6.94 4.35 -8.05
CA ALA A 23 -6.62 5.74 -7.71
C ALA A 23 -5.58 5.87 -6.58
N HIS A 24 -5.45 4.86 -5.71
CA HIS A 24 -4.48 4.86 -4.61
C HIS A 24 -3.17 4.15 -4.94
N LEU A 25 -3.10 3.51 -6.11
CA LEU A 25 -1.89 2.82 -6.55
C LEU A 25 -0.86 3.85 -7.04
N ARG A 26 0.35 3.79 -6.48
CA ARG A 26 1.49 4.62 -6.89
C ARG A 26 2.39 3.82 -7.80
N LYS A 27 3.00 4.51 -8.77
CA LYS A 27 3.99 3.94 -9.68
C LYS A 27 5.34 4.57 -9.37
N GLY A 28 6.32 3.72 -9.14
CA GLY A 28 7.73 4.03 -9.06
C GLY A 28 8.50 3.50 -10.25
N GLU A 29 9.80 3.77 -10.29
CA GLU A 29 10.69 3.27 -11.35
C GLU A 29 10.79 1.75 -11.32
N ASN A 30 10.73 1.15 -10.13
CA ASN A 30 10.91 -0.28 -9.91
C ASN A 30 9.60 -1.09 -9.69
N GLY A 31 8.43 -0.45 -9.76
CA GLY A 31 7.16 -1.16 -9.62
C GLY A 31 6.00 -0.31 -9.11
N CYS A 32 4.93 -0.99 -8.64
CA CYS A 32 3.74 -0.34 -8.09
C CYS A 32 3.57 -0.65 -6.60
N TYR A 33 3.02 0.30 -5.84
CA TYR A 33 2.81 0.15 -4.40
C TYR A 33 1.63 0.97 -3.89
N PHE A 34 1.14 0.61 -2.70
CA PHE A 34 0.18 1.40 -1.94
C PHE A 34 0.86 2.09 -0.77
N LEU A 35 0.47 3.34 -0.48
CA LEU A 35 0.82 4.00 0.77
C LEU A 35 -0.25 3.71 1.83
N ALA A 36 0.17 3.09 2.92
CA ALA A 36 -0.66 2.71 4.05
C ALA A 36 -0.21 3.42 5.34
N LYS A 37 -1.15 3.72 6.23
CA LYS A 37 -0.86 4.22 7.59
C LYS A 37 -0.80 3.10 8.63
N GLU A 38 -1.28 1.91 8.26
CA GLU A 38 -1.33 0.73 9.11
C GLU A 38 -1.26 -0.50 8.23
N VAL A 39 -0.50 -1.51 8.68
CA VAL A 39 -0.34 -2.80 8.03
C VAL A 39 -0.36 -3.87 9.13
N GLU A 40 -1.34 -4.76 9.09
CA GLU A 40 -1.47 -5.91 9.96
C GLU A 40 -1.25 -7.20 9.13
N PRO A 41 -0.18 -7.97 9.42
CA PRO A 41 0.17 -9.16 8.63
C PRO A 41 -0.58 -10.44 9.07
N ASN A 42 -1.55 -10.34 9.99
CA ASN A 42 -2.17 -11.51 10.60
C ASN A 42 -3.24 -12.14 9.69
N GLY A 43 -3.24 -13.47 9.58
CA GLY A 43 -4.25 -14.24 8.85
C GLY A 43 -3.88 -14.56 7.40
N VAL A 44 -4.87 -14.95 6.60
CA VAL A 44 -4.70 -15.38 5.19
C VAL A 44 -4.38 -14.20 4.26
N TYR A 45 -4.72 -12.98 4.69
CA TYR A 45 -4.51 -11.73 3.96
C TYR A 45 -3.68 -10.78 4.82
N MET A 46 -2.97 -9.87 4.17
CA MET A 46 -2.43 -8.69 4.82
C MET A 46 -3.50 -7.60 4.81
N HIS A 47 -3.84 -7.12 6.00
CA HIS A 47 -4.80 -6.05 6.21
C HIS A 47 -4.05 -4.72 6.24
N MET A 48 -4.49 -3.74 5.45
CA MET A 48 -3.89 -2.41 5.48
C MET A 48 -4.92 -1.32 5.37
N THR A 49 -4.62 -0.17 5.97
CA THR A 49 -5.44 1.03 5.80
C THR A 49 -4.67 2.06 4.98
N LEU A 50 -5.19 2.41 3.81
CA LEU A 50 -4.60 3.38 2.90
C LEU A 50 -4.65 4.79 3.51
N ALA A 51 -3.60 5.58 3.25
CA ALA A 51 -3.57 6.98 3.64
C ALA A 51 -4.44 7.80 2.66
N PRO A 52 -5.43 8.59 3.15
CA PRO A 52 -6.14 9.52 2.28
C PRO A 52 -5.18 10.61 1.81
N GLU A 53 -5.31 11.05 0.55
CA GLU A 53 -4.48 12.14 0.01
C GLU A 53 -4.77 13.44 0.78
N GLY A 54 -3.71 14.06 1.34
CA GLY A 54 -3.79 15.39 1.96
C GLY A 54 -4.51 15.49 3.30
N ASP A 55 -4.82 14.38 3.98
CA ASP A 55 -5.71 14.43 5.14
C ASP A 55 -5.01 14.79 6.47
N SER A 56 -5.37 15.97 6.98
CA SER A 56 -5.10 16.48 8.32
C SER A 56 -6.33 16.41 9.25
N SER A 57 -7.46 15.86 8.77
CA SER A 57 -8.78 15.97 9.39
C SER A 57 -9.34 14.70 10.03
N GLY A 58 -8.64 13.56 9.92
CA GLY A 58 -9.02 12.33 10.62
C GLY A 58 -10.11 11.51 9.91
N GLN A 59 -10.22 11.60 8.59
CA GLN A 59 -11.07 10.69 7.82
C GLN A 59 -10.60 9.23 7.95
N ARG A 60 -11.57 8.31 7.96
CA ARG A 60 -11.30 6.87 7.92
C ARG A 60 -10.64 6.55 6.58
N GLY A 61 -9.48 5.90 6.62
CA GLY A 61 -8.79 5.46 5.41
C GLY A 61 -9.53 4.28 4.77
N ILE A 62 -9.11 3.88 3.57
CA ILE A 62 -9.69 2.74 2.89
C ILE A 62 -9.02 1.48 3.40
N GLU A 63 -9.81 0.51 3.87
CA GLU A 63 -9.32 -0.81 4.24
C GLU A 63 -9.14 -1.66 2.98
N LEU A 64 -7.96 -2.27 2.87
CA LEU A 64 -7.59 -3.14 1.77
C LEU A 64 -7.05 -4.45 2.34
N HIS A 65 -7.52 -5.57 1.77
CA HIS A 65 -7.07 -6.91 2.10
C HIS A 65 -6.38 -7.50 0.87
N LEU A 66 -5.07 -7.71 0.95
CA LEU A 66 -4.30 -8.31 -0.14
C LEU A 66 -3.78 -9.68 0.28
N PRO A 67 -3.87 -10.71 -0.58
CA PRO A 67 -3.21 -11.98 -0.31
C PRO A 67 -1.71 -11.78 -0.10
N HIS A 68 -1.10 -12.49 0.86
CA HIS A 68 0.35 -12.37 1.09
C HIS A 68 1.19 -12.65 -0.17
N HIS A 69 0.74 -13.58 -1.02
CA HIS A 69 1.45 -13.95 -2.23
C HIS A 69 1.48 -12.87 -3.32
N VAL A 70 0.66 -11.81 -3.23
CA VAL A 70 0.71 -10.69 -4.20
C VAL A 70 1.61 -9.53 -3.73
N ILE A 71 2.10 -9.60 -2.49
CA ILE A 71 2.95 -8.59 -1.89
C ILE A 71 4.41 -9.01 -2.05
N ARG A 72 5.23 -8.11 -2.57
CA ARG A 72 6.66 -8.32 -2.73
C ARG A 72 7.40 -7.93 -1.45
N TYR A 73 7.16 -6.70 -0.97
CA TYR A 73 7.81 -6.15 0.22
C TYR A 73 6.90 -5.13 0.92
N VAL A 74 7.14 -4.94 2.23
CA VAL A 74 6.59 -3.82 3.01
C VAL A 74 7.78 -3.05 3.58
N LEU A 75 7.84 -1.74 3.32
CA LEU A 75 8.90 -0.86 3.79
C LEU A 75 8.33 0.43 4.39
N ALA A 76 9.15 1.20 5.11
CA ALA A 76 8.74 2.52 5.57
C ALA A 76 8.55 3.45 4.35
N ALA A 77 7.56 4.34 4.40
CA ALA A 77 7.25 5.21 3.27
C ALA A 77 8.41 6.16 2.90
N GLU A 78 9.29 6.51 3.84
CA GLU A 78 10.47 7.34 3.58
C GLU A 78 11.56 6.62 2.76
N ASP A 79 11.64 5.30 2.89
CA ASP A 79 12.64 4.48 2.19
C ASP A 79 12.32 4.32 0.70
N VAL A 80 11.04 4.47 0.32
CA VAL A 80 10.52 4.32 -1.06
C VAL A 80 11.37 5.10 -2.08
N SER A 81 11.64 6.38 -1.77
CA SER A 81 12.44 7.26 -2.63
C SER A 81 13.89 6.82 -2.78
N GLN A 82 14.45 6.12 -1.80
CA GLN A 82 15.83 5.64 -1.82
C GLN A 82 15.98 4.37 -2.65
N VAL A 83 14.94 3.54 -2.71
CA VAL A 83 14.92 2.28 -3.49
C VAL A 83 14.34 2.45 -4.91
N GLY A 84 14.02 3.67 -5.34
CA GLY A 84 13.50 3.93 -6.69
C GLY A 84 12.06 3.44 -6.89
N PHE A 85 11.26 3.46 -5.82
CA PHE A 85 9.81 3.29 -5.90
C PHE A 85 9.13 4.66 -5.73
#